data_AF-A0A1U9JNE9-F1
#
_entry.id   AF-A0A1U9JNE9-F1
#
_cell.length_a   1.000
_cell.length_b   1.000
_cell.length_c   1.000
_cell.angle_alpha   90.00
_cell.angle_beta   90.00
_cell.angle_gamma   90.00
#
_symmetry.space_group_name_H-M   'P 1'
#
loop_
_entity.id
_entity.type
_entity.pdbx_description
1 polymer ?
#
loop_
_entity_poly.entity_id
_entity_poly.type
_entity_poly.pdbx_seq_one_letter_code
_entity_poly.pdbx_strand_id
1 'polypeptide(L)'
;MMTMDRKQGLWLLYGVVMLGASGCSSMKTPATAEVAVSKAAVDNAAGAGASEFAPVEMRSAREKLARANQAMAAKDYALASDLATQAQADARLAQGKSNSAKAQLAADALQDDIRVLREELIRARQPR
;
A
#
# COMPACT_ATOMS: atom_id res chain seq x y z
N MET A 1 -15.08 -16.34 64.00
CA MET A 1 -13.69 -16.81 64.12
C MET A 1 -13.27 -17.34 62.75
N MET A 2 -12.79 -16.46 61.87
CA MET A 2 -12.22 -16.82 60.57
C MET A 2 -11.04 -15.88 60.35
N THR A 3 -9.88 -16.32 60.84
CA THR A 3 -8.61 -15.64 60.69
C THR A 3 -8.18 -15.78 59.25
N MET A 4 -8.44 -14.76 58.42
CA MET A 4 -7.94 -14.72 57.05
C MET A 4 -6.43 -14.51 57.12
N ASP A 5 -5.68 -15.54 56.79
CA ASP A 5 -4.23 -15.55 56.82
C ASP A 5 -3.65 -14.45 55.92
N ARG A 6 -2.86 -13.57 56.53
CA ARG A 6 -2.19 -12.42 55.89
C ARG A 6 -1.28 -12.83 54.70
N LYS A 7 -0.98 -14.13 54.56
CA LYS A 7 -0.25 -14.73 53.45
C LYS A 7 -1.12 -15.02 52.21
N GLN A 8 -2.42 -15.26 52.38
CA GLN A 8 -3.35 -15.51 51.26
C GLN A 8 -3.64 -14.24 50.45
N GLY A 9 -3.70 -13.07 51.10
CA GLY A 9 -3.79 -11.77 50.41
C GLY A 9 -2.54 -11.42 49.60
N LEU A 10 -1.36 -11.93 50.02
CA LEU A 10 -0.10 -11.72 49.31
C LEU A 10 0.00 -12.54 48.01
N TRP A 11 -0.56 -13.75 47.99
CA TRP A 11 -0.59 -14.63 46.81
C TRP A 11 -1.60 -14.15 45.75
N LEU A 12 -2.73 -13.57 46.17
CA LEU A 12 -3.73 -13.03 45.24
C LEU A 12 -3.28 -11.73 44.55
N LEU A 13 -2.38 -10.95 45.18
CA LEU A 13 -1.81 -9.75 44.59
C LEU A 13 -0.70 -10.03 43.57
N TYR A 14 -0.03 -11.18 43.64
CA TYR A 14 1.06 -11.53 42.72
C TYR A 14 0.59 -12.14 41.39
N GLY A 15 -0.61 -12.74 41.36
CA GLY A 15 -1.14 -13.41 40.16
C GLY A 15 -1.73 -12.47 39.10
N VAL A 16 -2.17 -11.26 39.48
CA VAL A 16 -2.92 -10.36 38.59
C VAL A 16 -2.02 -9.37 37.83
N VAL A 17 -0.77 -9.17 38.25
CA VAL A 17 0.15 -8.20 37.63
C VAL A 17 0.97 -8.80 36.47
N MET A 18 0.84 -10.10 36.17
CA MET A 18 1.62 -10.77 35.11
C MET A 18 0.86 -11.07 33.81
N LEU A 19 -0.37 -10.57 33.62
CA LEU A 19 -1.12 -10.77 32.36
C LEU A 19 -0.96 -9.65 31.32
N GLY A 20 -0.08 -8.68 31.54
CA GLY A 20 0.02 -7.48 30.68
C GLY A 20 1.23 -7.38 29.74
N ALA A 21 2.12 -8.38 29.65
CA ALA A 21 3.41 -8.21 28.96
C ALA A 21 3.77 -9.28 27.90
N SER A 22 2.83 -10.12 27.47
CA SER A 22 3.05 -11.12 26.40
C SER A 22 2.54 -10.64 25.04
N GLY A 23 2.95 -9.45 24.61
CA GLY A 23 2.60 -8.90 23.28
C GLY A 23 3.68 -8.07 22.58
N CYS A 24 4.88 -7.93 23.16
CA CYS A 24 5.96 -7.09 22.62
C CYS A 24 7.23 -7.89 22.28
N SER A 25 7.09 -9.07 21.68
CA SER A 25 8.24 -9.83 21.17
C SER A 25 8.06 -10.10 19.67
N SER A 26 8.81 -9.34 18.86
CA SER A 26 9.00 -9.46 17.40
C SER A 26 8.05 -8.71 16.47
N MET A 27 7.90 -7.38 16.64
CA MET A 27 7.38 -6.50 15.56
C MET A 27 8.30 -6.43 14.33
N LYS A 28 9.55 -6.91 14.45
CA LYS A 28 10.51 -6.97 13.36
C LYS A 28 10.02 -7.81 12.18
N THR A 29 9.47 -9.00 12.44
CA THR A 29 9.03 -9.92 11.37
C THR A 29 7.85 -9.33 10.58
N PRO A 30 6.77 -8.85 11.22
CA PRO A 30 5.68 -8.15 10.52
C PRO A 30 6.16 -6.93 9.74
N ALA A 31 6.94 -6.04 10.35
CA ALA A 31 7.43 -4.83 9.68
C ALA A 31 8.30 -5.14 8.46
N THR A 32 9.13 -6.19 8.52
CA THR A 32 9.93 -6.64 7.37
C THR A 32 9.03 -7.10 6.22
N ALA A 33 7.98 -7.87 6.53
CA ALA A 33 7.03 -8.33 5.53
C ALA A 33 6.27 -7.18 4.89
N GLU A 34 5.80 -6.21 5.66
CA GLU A 34 5.08 -5.04 5.15
C GLU A 34 5.97 -4.14 4.29
N VAL A 35 7.23 -3.92 4.68
CA VAL A 35 8.20 -3.20 3.85
C VAL A 35 8.47 -3.94 2.54
N ALA A 36 8.55 -5.27 2.56
CA ALA A 36 8.69 -6.07 1.34
C ALA A 36 7.45 -5.98 0.42
N VAL A 37 6.24 -6.05 0.99
CA VAL A 37 4.98 -5.93 0.23
C VAL A 37 4.83 -4.53 -0.37
N SER A 38 5.13 -3.49 0.40
CA SER A 38 5.08 -2.11 -0.09
C SER A 38 6.11 -1.85 -1.19
N LYS A 39 7.32 -2.42 -1.09
CA LYS A 39 8.29 -2.42 -2.19
C LYS A 39 7.75 -3.08 -3.45
N ALA A 40 7.16 -4.27 -3.34
CA ALA A 40 6.56 -4.94 -4.49
C ALA A 40 5.42 -4.11 -5.10
N ALA A 41 4.62 -3.42 -4.28
CA ALA A 41 3.57 -2.52 -4.77
C ALA A 41 4.14 -1.33 -5.54
N VAL A 42 5.22 -0.70 -5.06
CA VAL A 42 5.92 0.39 -5.77
C VAL A 42 6.49 -0.10 -7.10
N ASP A 43 7.11 -1.27 -7.12
CA ASP A 43 7.68 -1.86 -8.34
C ASP A 43 6.57 -2.19 -9.36
N ASN A 44 5.43 -2.73 -8.91
CA ASN A 44 4.24 -2.97 -9.75
C ASN A 44 3.66 -1.67 -10.32
N ALA A 45 3.53 -0.63 -9.50
CA ALA A 45 3.08 0.68 -9.96
C ALA A 45 4.04 1.27 -11.01
N ALA A 46 5.36 1.06 -10.84
CA ALA A 46 6.36 1.50 -11.81
C ALA A 46 6.19 0.77 -13.15
N GLY A 47 6.04 -0.55 -13.12
CA GLY A 47 5.77 -1.37 -14.31
C GLY A 47 4.44 -1.00 -14.99
N ALA A 48 3.45 -0.56 -14.23
CA ALA A 48 2.20 -0.05 -14.77
C ALA A 48 2.32 1.32 -15.42
N GLY A 49 3.47 2.01 -15.37
CA GLY A 49 3.69 3.34 -15.94
C GLY A 49 3.32 4.50 -15.01
N ALA A 50 3.12 4.24 -13.72
CA ALA A 50 2.63 5.28 -12.79
C ALA A 50 3.57 6.49 -12.65
N SER A 51 4.84 6.38 -13.01
CA SER A 51 5.75 7.55 -13.03
C SER A 51 5.33 8.61 -14.05
N GLU A 52 4.64 8.20 -15.12
CA GLU A 52 4.15 9.06 -16.19
C GLU A 52 2.72 9.51 -15.91
N PHE A 53 1.84 8.56 -15.59
CA PHE A 53 0.40 8.80 -15.46
C PHE A 53 -0.07 9.19 -14.06
N ALA A 54 0.74 8.97 -13.02
CA ALA A 54 0.42 9.28 -11.62
C ALA A 54 1.67 9.72 -10.82
N PRO A 55 2.39 10.78 -11.28
CA PRO A 55 3.70 11.13 -10.75
C PRO A 55 3.68 11.59 -9.28
N VAL A 56 2.57 12.17 -8.83
CA VAL A 56 2.42 12.68 -7.45
C VAL A 56 2.34 11.51 -6.47
N GLU A 57 1.43 10.57 -6.71
CA GLU A 57 1.25 9.38 -5.87
C GLU A 57 2.48 8.49 -5.93
N MET A 58 3.07 8.33 -7.10
CA MET A 58 4.29 7.54 -7.28
C MET A 58 5.48 8.12 -6.51
N ARG A 59 5.64 9.45 -6.51
CA ARG A 59 6.66 10.12 -5.70
C ARG A 59 6.42 9.90 -4.21
N SER A 60 5.18 10.13 -3.77
CA SER A 60 4.78 9.91 -2.38
C SER A 60 5.07 8.47 -1.92
N ALA A 61 4.71 7.47 -2.72
CA ALA A 61 4.96 6.07 -2.42
C ALA A 61 6.46 5.76 -2.26
N ARG A 62 7.31 6.27 -3.16
CA ARG A 62 8.77 6.10 -3.11
C ARG A 62 9.39 6.76 -1.88
N GLU A 63 8.98 7.99 -1.57
CA GLU A 63 9.47 8.73 -0.41
C GLU A 63 9.10 8.02 0.90
N LYS A 64 7.84 7.57 1.04
CA LYS A 64 7.40 6.83 2.22
C LYS A 64 8.09 5.48 2.35
N LEU A 65 8.30 4.75 1.25
CA LEU A 65 9.07 3.50 1.26
C LEU A 65 10.53 3.73 1.68
N ALA A 66 11.17 4.81 1.18
CA ALA A 66 12.51 5.17 1.60
C ALA A 66 12.60 5.45 3.10
N ARG A 67 11.63 6.21 3.65
CA ARG A 67 11.53 6.46 5.10
C ARG A 67 11.23 5.19 5.89
N ALA A 68 10.40 4.29 5.38
CA ALA A 68 10.13 2.99 6.01
C ALA A 68 11.42 2.15 6.12
N ASN A 69 12.25 2.13 5.07
CA ASN A 69 13.55 1.47 5.10
C ASN A 69 14.52 2.10 6.11
N GLN A 70 14.52 3.42 6.25
CA GLN A 70 15.31 4.11 7.28
C GLN A 70 14.83 3.73 8.69
N ALA A 71 13.52 3.69 8.92
CA ALA A 71 12.94 3.26 10.20
C ALA A 71 13.29 1.79 10.51
N MET A 72 13.26 0.90 9.52
CA MET A 72 13.72 -0.49 9.67
C MET A 72 15.19 -0.57 10.11
N ALA A 73 16.06 0.24 9.50
CA ALA A 73 17.48 0.29 9.86
C ALA A 73 17.68 0.85 11.28
N ALA A 74 16.86 1.82 11.69
CA ALA A 74 16.82 2.35 13.05
C ALA A 74 16.15 1.41 14.07
N LYS A 75 15.61 0.26 13.62
CA LYS A 75 14.83 -0.69 14.42
C LYS A 75 13.52 -0.12 14.97
N ASP A 76 13.05 0.98 14.40
CA ASP A 76 11.72 1.53 14.68
C ASP A 76 10.68 0.79 13.82
N TYR A 77 10.31 -0.40 14.28
CA TYR A 77 9.44 -1.31 13.52
C TYR A 77 8.00 -0.80 13.41
N ALA A 78 7.52 -0.04 14.39
CA ALA A 78 6.18 0.54 14.36
C ALA A 78 6.09 1.63 13.28
N LEU A 79 7.07 2.56 13.24
CA LEU A 79 7.12 3.58 12.21
C LEU A 79 7.36 2.99 10.82
N ALA A 80 8.21 1.96 10.73
CA ALA A 80 8.44 1.25 9.46
C ALA A 80 7.17 0.63 8.90
N SER A 81 6.38 -0.03 9.75
CA SER A 81 5.09 -0.66 9.43
C SER A 81 4.07 0.37 8.92
N ASP A 82 3.91 1.49 9.63
CA ASP A 82 2.99 2.55 9.26
C ASP A 82 3.37 3.20 7.90
N LEU A 83 4.65 3.57 7.75
CA LEU A 83 5.17 4.14 6.50
C LEU A 83 5.06 3.17 5.32
N ALA A 84 5.32 1.88 5.54
CA ALA A 84 5.18 0.84 4.51
C ALA A 84 3.71 0.71 4.06
N THR A 85 2.77 0.68 5.00
CA THR A 85 1.34 0.60 4.69
C THR A 85 0.87 1.81 3.88
N GLN A 86 1.30 3.01 4.25
CA GLN A 86 1.01 4.23 3.49
C GLN A 86 1.66 4.21 2.11
N ALA A 87 2.93 3.79 2.00
CA ALA A 87 3.62 3.63 0.72
C ALA A 87 2.90 2.65 -0.22
N GLN A 88 2.42 1.53 0.33
CA GLN A 88 1.65 0.54 -0.42
C GLN A 88 0.32 1.11 -0.93
N ALA A 89 -0.40 1.88 -0.10
CA ALA A 89 -1.65 2.52 -0.49
C ALA A 89 -1.44 3.53 -1.63
N ASP A 90 -0.43 4.40 -1.49
CA ASP A 90 -0.05 5.37 -2.51
C ASP A 90 0.36 4.68 -3.82
N ALA A 91 1.15 3.60 -3.74
CA ALA A 91 1.56 2.83 -4.91
C ALA A 91 0.37 2.21 -5.64
N ARG A 92 -0.58 1.63 -4.91
CA ARG A 92 -1.81 1.06 -5.50
C ARG A 92 -2.69 2.14 -6.14
N LEU A 93 -2.78 3.31 -5.51
CA LEU A 93 -3.49 4.45 -6.10
C LEU A 93 -2.80 4.89 -7.41
N ALA A 94 -1.47 4.99 -7.40
CA ALA A 94 -0.69 5.37 -8.58
C ALA A 94 -0.86 4.35 -9.72
N GLN A 95 -0.83 3.04 -9.40
CA GLN A 95 -1.09 1.96 -10.34
C GLN A 95 -2.50 2.06 -10.94
N GLY A 96 -3.51 2.26 -10.11
CA GLY A 96 -4.90 2.41 -10.55
C GLY A 96 -5.10 3.60 -11.49
N LYS A 97 -4.54 4.76 -11.13
CA LYS A 97 -4.54 5.96 -11.99
C LYS A 97 -3.86 5.69 -13.33
N SER A 98 -2.72 5.02 -13.32
CA SER A 98 -2.00 4.66 -14.54
C SER A 98 -2.81 3.75 -15.46
N ASN A 99 -3.41 2.70 -14.90
CA ASN A 99 -4.25 1.78 -15.65
C ASN A 99 -5.49 2.49 -16.22
N SER A 100 -6.12 3.37 -15.45
CA SER A 100 -7.27 4.16 -15.90
C SER A 100 -6.90 5.11 -17.05
N ALA A 101 -5.76 5.81 -16.94
CA ALA A 101 -5.31 6.72 -18.00
C ALA A 101 -5.03 5.96 -19.31
N LYS A 102 -4.37 4.80 -19.22
CA LYS A 102 -4.12 3.94 -20.39
C LYS A 102 -5.42 3.40 -21.00
N ALA A 103 -6.39 3.01 -20.18
CA ALA A 103 -7.69 2.57 -20.67
C ALA A 103 -8.45 3.70 -21.39
N GLN A 104 -8.38 4.92 -20.87
CA GLN A 104 -8.98 6.09 -21.53
C GLN A 104 -8.33 6.36 -22.89
N LEU A 105 -6.99 6.36 -22.96
CA LEU A 105 -6.26 6.54 -24.23
C LEU A 105 -6.64 5.48 -25.27
N ALA A 106 -6.77 4.22 -24.84
CA ALA A 106 -7.21 3.14 -25.74
C ALA A 106 -8.66 3.33 -26.22
N ALA A 107 -9.55 3.79 -25.34
CA ALA A 107 -10.93 4.08 -25.70
C ALA A 107 -11.04 5.25 -26.69
N ASP A 108 -10.24 6.29 -26.49
CA ASP A 108 -10.20 7.46 -27.38
C ASP A 108 -9.68 7.06 -28.78
N ALA A 109 -8.61 6.25 -28.84
CA ALA A 109 -8.08 5.73 -30.10
C ALA A 109 -9.12 4.91 -30.88
N LEU A 110 -9.87 4.03 -30.20
CA LEU A 110 -10.95 3.27 -30.84
C LEU A 110 -12.08 4.15 -31.36
N GLN A 111 -12.43 5.22 -30.65
CA GLN A 111 -13.45 6.17 -31.10
C GLN A 111 -13.00 6.92 -32.36
N ASP A 112 -11.73 7.31 -32.42
CA ASP A 112 -11.13 7.93 -33.59
C ASP A 112 -11.10 6.97 -34.79
N ASP A 113 -10.70 5.71 -34.58
CA ASP A 113 -10.72 4.69 -35.64
C ASP A 113 -12.14 4.48 -36.19
N ILE A 114 -13.16 4.41 -35.32
CA ILE A 114 -14.56 4.31 -35.74
C ILE A 114 -14.99 5.53 -36.55
N ARG A 115 -14.57 6.73 -36.16
CA ARG A 115 -14.88 7.97 -36.89
C ARG A 115 -14.26 7.95 -38.29
N VAL A 116 -12.99 7.59 -38.40
CA VAL A 116 -12.29 7.47 -39.68
C VAL A 116 -12.97 6.43 -40.58
N LEU A 117 -13.32 5.26 -40.04
CA LEU A 117 -14.05 4.23 -40.80
C LEU A 117 -15.40 4.74 -41.33
N ARG A 118 -16.14 5.55 -40.56
CA ARG A 118 -17.40 6.15 -41.00
C ARG A 118 -17.18 7.16 -42.13
N GLU A 119 -16.14 7.99 -42.04
CA GLU A 119 -15.80 8.96 -43.08
C GLU A 119 -15.43 8.26 -44.41
N GLU A 120 -14.66 7.18 -44.34
CA GLU A 120 -14.29 6.39 -45.52
C GLU A 120 -15.49 5.68 -46.17
N LEU A 121 -16.44 5.18 -45.36
CA LEU A 121 -17.70 4.62 -45.89
C LEU A 121 -18.54 5.67 -46.62
N ILE A 122 -18.59 6.91 -46.12
CA ILE A 122 -19.30 8.02 -46.78
C ILE A 122 -18.61 8.36 -48.10
N ARG A 123 -17.28 8.46 -48.10
CA ARG A 123 -16.48 8.73 -49.31
C ARG A 123 -16.68 7.64 -50.37
N ALA A 124 -16.64 6.38 -49.98
CA ALA A 124 -16.82 5.25 -50.89
C ALA A 124 -18.22 5.19 -51.53
N ARG A 125 -19.24 5.76 -50.87
CA ARG A 125 -20.62 5.80 -51.36
C ARG A 125 -20.90 6.95 -52.35
N GLN A 126 -20.04 7.96 -52.44
CA GLN A 126 -20.24 9.06 -53.40
C GLN A 126 -19.86 8.59 -54.82
N PRO A 127 -20.80 8.60 -55.79
CA PRO A 127 -20.48 8.28 -57.17
C PRO A 127 -19.53 9.33 -57.76
N ARG A 128 -18.51 8.87 -58.49
CA ARG A 128 -17.62 9.73 -59.28
C ARG A 128 -18.34 10.35 -60.45
#